data_AF-A0A0N6ZLJ5-F1
#
_entry.id   AF-A0A0N6ZLJ5-F1
#
_cell.length_a   1.000
_cell.length_b   1.000
_cell.length_c   1.000
_cell.angle_alpha   90.00
_cell.angle_beta   90.00
_cell.angle_gamma   90.00
#
_symmetry.space_group_name_H-M   'P 1'
#
loop_
_entity.id
_entity.type
_entity.pdbx_description
1 polymer ?
#
loop_
_entity_poly.entity_id
_entity_poly.type
_entity_poly.pdbx_seq_one_letter_code
_entity_poly.pdbx_strand_id
1 'polypeptide(L)'
;MGACLEPTPAMRRYRVESSGQSFYLTRTAASPATHESRFHAVLPAPDLDAILAALDQVTSHPDWARWEEAGRLAEPDTSWTIKPGEDGPAAPSAWAVERDREALYLSGPWITGHEYDRWSAEIPYSELEDLRKALTALLAED
;
A
#
# COMPACT_ATOMS: atom_id res chain seq x y z
N MET A 1 -0.59 -0.28 -19.21
CA MET A 1 -1.83 -0.98 -18.80
C MET A 1 -1.38 -2.06 -17.85
N GLY A 2 -1.85 -2.02 -16.61
CA GLY A 2 -1.42 -2.94 -15.57
C GLY A 2 -2.01 -4.34 -15.70
N ALA A 3 -1.43 -5.30 -14.98
CA ALA A 3 -2.02 -6.63 -14.83
C ALA A 3 -2.82 -6.67 -13.52
N CYS A 4 -4.15 -6.80 -13.63
CA CYS A 4 -4.99 -7.11 -12.46
C CYS A 4 -4.72 -8.54 -12.02
N LEU A 5 -4.26 -8.72 -10.79
CA LEU A 5 -4.09 -10.04 -10.21
C LEU A 5 -5.45 -10.51 -9.65
N GLU A 6 -5.86 -11.72 -10.02
CA GLU A 6 -7.11 -12.31 -9.51
C GLU A 6 -7.03 -12.47 -7.99
N PRO A 7 -7.92 -11.84 -7.20
CA PRO A 7 -7.79 -11.85 -5.75
C PRO A 7 -7.98 -13.27 -5.19
N THR A 8 -7.10 -13.66 -4.28
CA THR A 8 -7.26 -14.92 -3.54
C THR A 8 -8.27 -14.77 -2.39
N PRO A 9 -8.85 -15.87 -1.88
CA PRO A 9 -9.73 -15.79 -0.70
C PRO A 9 -9.08 -15.15 0.53
N ALA A 10 -7.75 -15.31 0.69
CA ALA A 10 -6.99 -14.74 1.81
C ALA A 10 -6.93 -13.20 1.76
N MET A 11 -7.01 -12.61 0.57
CA MET A 11 -6.98 -11.15 0.38
C MET A 11 -8.31 -10.47 0.73
N ARG A 12 -9.38 -11.24 0.97
CA ARG A 12 -10.71 -10.73 1.36
C ARG A 12 -11.20 -9.60 0.43
N ARG A 13 -11.17 -8.35 0.89
CA ARG A 13 -11.65 -7.16 0.18
C ARG A 13 -10.57 -6.47 -0.66
N TYR A 14 -9.34 -6.96 -0.60
CA TYR A 14 -8.20 -6.38 -1.29
C TYR A 14 -8.03 -6.94 -2.70
N ARG A 15 -7.55 -6.08 -3.59
CA ARG A 15 -7.16 -6.39 -4.96
C ARG A 15 -5.83 -5.71 -5.27
N VAL A 16 -5.04 -6.34 -6.13
CA VAL A 16 -3.77 -5.79 -6.60
C VAL A 16 -3.83 -5.60 -8.11
N GLU A 17 -3.50 -4.39 -8.55
CA GLU A 17 -3.24 -4.09 -9.96
C GLU A 17 -1.78 -3.70 -10.13
N SER A 18 -1.00 -4.54 -10.84
CA SER A 18 0.42 -4.31 -11.08
C SER A 18 0.62 -3.29 -12.19
N SER A 19 1.45 -2.26 -12.01
CA SER A 19 1.64 -1.18 -12.99
C SER A 19 3.11 -0.76 -13.07
N GLY A 20 3.81 -1.08 -14.16
CA GLY A 20 5.15 -0.57 -14.41
C GLY A 20 6.15 -0.86 -13.29
N GLN A 21 6.37 0.13 -12.40
CA GLN A 21 7.29 0.10 -11.25
C GLN A 21 6.59 0.11 -9.88
N SER A 22 5.26 0.09 -9.87
CA SER A 22 4.40 0.13 -8.69
C SER A 22 3.26 -0.86 -8.83
N PHE A 23 2.44 -0.96 -7.80
CA PHE A 23 1.14 -1.63 -7.87
C PHE A 23 0.11 -0.85 -7.07
N TYR A 24 -1.14 -0.93 -7.47
CA TYR A 24 -2.25 -0.40 -6.71
C TYR A 24 -2.79 -1.48 -5.77
N LEU A 25 -2.73 -1.23 -4.46
CA LEU A 25 -3.46 -1.98 -3.46
C LEU A 25 -4.82 -1.31 -3.25
N THR A 26 -5.90 -2.00 -3.60
CA THR A 26 -7.25 -1.46 -3.51
C THR A 26 -8.09 -2.25 -2.51
N ARG A 27 -8.72 -1.56 -1.56
CA ARG A 27 -9.73 -2.12 -0.66
C ARG A 27 -11.13 -1.76 -1.16
N THR A 28 -11.93 -2.77 -1.45
CA THR A 28 -13.35 -2.62 -1.80
C THR A 28 -14.24 -2.44 -0.57
N ALA A 29 -15.40 -1.79 -0.76
CA ALA A 29 -16.32 -1.41 0.31
C ALA A 29 -15.59 -0.69 1.48
N ALA A 30 -14.74 0.27 1.12
CA ALA A 30 -14.11 1.23 2.01
C ALA A 30 -15.12 2.29 2.46
N SER A 31 -14.94 2.72 3.71
CA SER A 31 -15.65 3.88 4.25
C SER A 31 -14.86 5.13 3.88
N PRO A 32 -15.50 6.31 3.71
CA PRO A 32 -14.78 7.57 3.59
C PRO A 32 -13.78 7.82 4.72
N ALA A 33 -14.06 7.28 5.93
CA ALA A 33 -13.15 7.36 7.08
C ALA A 33 -11.83 6.59 6.88
N THR A 34 -11.74 5.71 5.88
CA THR A 34 -10.51 4.99 5.56
C THR A 34 -9.43 5.91 4.98
N HIS A 35 -9.83 7.04 4.39
CA HIS A 35 -8.90 8.05 3.90
C HIS A 35 -8.90 9.24 4.88
N GLU A 36 -7.96 9.23 5.81
CA GLU A 36 -7.79 10.32 6.78
C GLU A 36 -7.03 11.49 6.18
N SER A 37 -5.94 11.19 5.45
CA SER A 37 -5.19 12.18 4.69
C SER A 37 -4.56 11.55 3.46
N ARG A 38 -3.96 12.39 2.61
CA ARG A 38 -3.25 11.98 1.39
C ARG A 38 -2.16 10.93 1.62
N PHE A 39 -1.58 10.87 2.83
CA PHE A 39 -0.50 9.94 3.18
C PHE A 39 -0.87 9.02 4.33
N HIS A 40 -2.15 9.02 4.76
CA HIS A 40 -2.61 8.28 5.93
C HIS A 40 -3.93 7.57 5.67
N ALA A 41 -3.94 6.25 5.87
CA ALA A 41 -5.12 5.41 5.83
C ALA A 41 -5.45 4.80 7.19
N VAL A 42 -6.74 4.69 7.50
CA VAL A 42 -7.28 4.01 8.67
C VAL A 42 -8.10 2.80 8.21
N LEU A 43 -7.52 1.62 8.37
CA LEU A 43 -8.10 0.35 7.94
C LEU A 43 -8.62 -0.42 9.17
N PRO A 44 -9.61 -1.32 9.04
CA PRO A 44 -9.98 -2.19 10.14
C PRO A 44 -8.80 -3.05 10.60
N ALA A 45 -8.58 -3.20 11.92
CA ALA A 45 -7.52 -4.05 12.46
C ALA A 45 -7.48 -5.48 11.87
N PRO A 46 -8.61 -6.16 11.60
CA PRO A 46 -8.62 -7.49 10.99
C PRO A 46 -8.07 -7.54 9.56
N ASP A 47 -7.84 -6.40 8.90
CA ASP A 47 -7.33 -6.35 7.53
C ASP A 47 -5.83 -6.64 7.44
N LEU A 48 -5.09 -6.66 8.56
CA LEU A 48 -3.64 -6.94 8.59
C LEU A 48 -3.26 -8.18 7.77
N ASP A 49 -3.89 -9.32 8.04
CA ASP A 49 -3.61 -10.57 7.32
C ASP A 49 -3.97 -10.49 5.83
N ALA A 50 -5.02 -9.74 5.49
CA ALA A 50 -5.50 -9.61 4.12
C ALA A 50 -4.57 -8.73 3.29
N ILE A 51 -4.00 -7.68 3.91
CA ILE A 51 -2.96 -6.85 3.30
C ILE A 51 -1.70 -7.68 3.07
N LEU A 52 -1.24 -8.43 4.09
CA LEU A 52 -0.09 -9.33 3.95
C LEU A 52 -0.29 -10.34 2.82
N ALA A 53 -1.47 -10.97 2.72
CA ALA A 53 -1.80 -11.87 1.63
C ALA A 53 -1.78 -11.18 0.25
N ALA A 54 -2.15 -9.91 0.17
CA ALA A 54 -2.06 -9.13 -1.06
C ALA A 54 -0.61 -8.84 -1.45
N LEU A 55 0.26 -8.51 -0.48
CA LEU A 55 1.71 -8.33 -0.73
C LEU A 55 2.38 -9.66 -1.13
N ASP A 56 1.96 -10.76 -0.53
CA ASP A 56 2.43 -12.11 -0.90
C ASP A 56 2.06 -12.46 -2.33
N GLN A 57 0.87 -12.06 -2.79
CA GLN A 57 0.46 -12.24 -4.19
C GLN A 57 1.38 -11.49 -5.16
N VAL A 58 1.81 -10.27 -4.82
CA VAL A 58 2.74 -9.48 -5.65
C VAL A 58 4.09 -10.18 -5.74
N THR A 59 4.65 -10.59 -4.60
CA THR A 59 5.98 -11.21 -4.55
C THR A 59 6.01 -12.63 -5.12
N SER A 60 4.87 -13.31 -5.16
CA SER A 60 4.72 -14.64 -5.78
C SER A 60 4.48 -14.59 -7.30
N HIS A 61 4.30 -13.40 -7.88
CA HIS A 61 4.03 -13.27 -9.31
C HIS A 61 5.28 -13.64 -10.14
N PRO A 62 5.16 -14.35 -11.27
CA PRO A 62 6.31 -14.74 -12.10
C PRO A 62 7.18 -13.57 -12.57
N ASP A 63 6.58 -12.39 -12.72
CA ASP A 63 7.29 -11.17 -13.12
C ASP A 63 7.91 -10.39 -11.94
N TRP A 64 7.79 -10.87 -10.69
CA TRP A 64 8.30 -10.18 -9.49
C TRP A 64 9.78 -9.81 -9.62
N ALA A 65 10.64 -10.77 -9.99
CA ALA A 65 12.08 -10.51 -10.12
C ALA A 65 12.38 -9.38 -11.11
N ARG A 66 11.62 -9.32 -12.21
CA ARG A 66 11.74 -8.23 -13.21
C ARG A 66 11.28 -6.90 -12.64
N TRP A 67 10.19 -6.89 -11.87
CA TRP A 67 9.63 -5.69 -11.25
C TRP A 67 10.51 -5.16 -10.13
N GLU A 68 11.08 -6.03 -9.31
CA GLU A 68 12.03 -5.69 -8.27
C GLU A 68 13.29 -5.05 -8.88
N GLU A 69 13.81 -5.64 -9.96
CA GLU A 69 14.96 -5.10 -10.70
C GLU A 69 14.63 -3.76 -11.38
N ALA A 70 13.43 -3.62 -11.94
CA ALA A 70 12.97 -2.39 -12.59
C ALA A 70 12.57 -1.27 -11.61
N GLY A 71 12.17 -1.62 -10.38
CA GLY A 71 11.62 -0.72 -9.37
C GLY A 71 12.67 0.03 -8.55
N ARG A 72 13.94 -0.39 -8.59
CA ARG A 72 15.04 0.40 -8.00
C ARG A 72 15.45 1.51 -8.95
N LEU A 73 14.66 2.57 -9.01
CA LEU A 73 15.16 3.83 -9.56
C LEU A 73 16.37 4.30 -8.74
N ALA A 74 17.36 4.91 -9.38
CA ALA A 74 18.44 5.60 -8.65
C ALA A 74 17.90 6.73 -7.77
N GLU A 75 16.75 7.30 -8.15
CA GLU A 75 15.95 8.27 -7.40
C GLU A 75 14.46 7.95 -7.60
N PRO A 76 13.63 7.80 -6.55
CA PRO A 76 12.20 7.51 -6.70
C PRO A 76 11.52 8.60 -7.55
N ASP A 77 10.69 8.18 -8.53
CA ASP A 77 9.82 9.13 -9.23
C ASP A 77 8.84 9.67 -8.21
N THR A 78 9.04 10.92 -7.80
CA THR A 78 8.25 11.65 -6.82
C THR A 78 7.36 12.69 -7.51
N SER A 79 7.19 12.62 -8.84
CA SER A 79 6.39 13.57 -9.60
C SER A 79 4.90 13.58 -9.21
N TRP A 80 4.43 12.51 -8.56
CA TRP A 80 3.12 12.41 -7.93
C TRP A 80 3.06 12.96 -6.50
N THR A 81 4.20 13.16 -5.82
CA THR A 81 4.27 13.88 -4.55
C THR A 81 4.16 15.39 -4.77
N ILE A 82 3.69 16.11 -3.76
CA ILE A 82 3.74 17.57 -3.73
C ILE A 82 5.22 17.98 -3.87
N LYS A 83 5.57 18.76 -4.89
CA LYS A 83 6.95 19.26 -5.04
C LYS A 83 7.35 20.01 -3.76
N PRO A 84 8.62 19.98 -3.33
CA PRO A 84 9.07 20.78 -2.20
C PRO A 84 8.63 22.25 -2.35
N GLY A 85 7.71 22.71 -1.49
CA GLY A 85 7.16 24.07 -1.51
C GLY A 85 5.75 24.28 -2.10
N GLU A 86 5.05 23.23 -2.55
CA GLU A 86 3.59 23.31 -2.77
C GLU A 86 2.81 23.07 -1.45
N ASP A 87 1.63 23.67 -1.31
CA ASP A 87 0.85 23.63 -0.05
C ASP A 87 0.32 22.22 0.26
N GLY A 88 0.78 21.64 1.37
CA GLY A 88 0.32 20.36 1.93
C GLY A 88 1.34 19.77 2.93
N PRO A 89 0.96 18.75 3.72
CA PRO A 89 1.92 18.06 4.57
C PRO A 89 2.98 17.36 3.71
N ALA A 90 4.24 17.38 4.17
CA ALA A 90 5.31 16.61 3.52
C ALA A 90 4.99 15.11 3.59
N ALA A 91 5.34 14.38 2.54
CA ALA A 91 5.24 12.93 2.54
C ALA A 91 6.13 12.34 3.65
N PRO A 92 5.66 11.35 4.43
CA PRO A 92 6.50 10.56 5.32
C PRO A 92 7.68 9.96 4.57
N SER A 93 8.87 9.90 5.18
CA SER A 93 10.06 9.33 4.54
C SER A 93 10.14 7.80 4.59
N ALA A 94 9.25 7.15 5.36
CA ALA A 94 9.21 5.71 5.54
C ALA A 94 7.80 5.27 5.94
N TRP A 95 7.55 3.97 5.86
CA TRP A 95 6.32 3.34 6.35
C TRP A 95 6.27 3.38 7.88
N ALA A 96 5.16 3.87 8.42
CA ALA A 96 4.76 3.74 9.81
C ALA A 96 3.42 3.00 9.86
N VAL A 97 3.40 1.89 10.58
CA VAL A 97 2.19 1.08 10.75
C VAL A 97 1.94 0.92 12.24
N GLU A 98 0.75 1.31 12.67
CA GLU A 98 0.30 1.15 14.06
C GLU A 98 -1.02 0.39 14.07
N ARG A 99 -1.29 -0.32 15.17
CA ARG A 99 -2.51 -1.09 15.33
C ARG A 99 -3.06 -0.90 16.73
N ASP A 100 -4.35 -0.61 16.82
CA ASP A 100 -5.13 -0.75 18.04
C ASP A 100 -6.15 -1.92 17.89
N ARG A 101 -7.11 -2.03 18.80
CA ARG A 101 -8.09 -3.13 18.79
C ARG A 101 -9.05 -3.09 17.59
N GLU A 102 -9.31 -1.90 17.04
CA GLU A 102 -10.33 -1.66 16.03
C GLU A 102 -9.73 -1.26 14.69
N ALA A 103 -8.58 -0.58 14.71
CA ALA A 103 -7.98 0.07 13.56
C ALA A 103 -6.51 -0.32 13.35
N LEU A 104 -6.12 -0.24 12.08
CA LEU A 104 -4.78 -0.36 11.55
C LEU A 104 -4.47 0.95 10.81
N TYR A 105 -3.50 1.70 11.31
CA TYR A 105 -3.10 3.00 10.82
C TYR A 105 -1.88 2.83 9.91
N LEU A 106 -1.98 3.21 8.64
CA LEU A 106 -0.90 3.13 7.67
C LEU A 106 -0.52 4.54 7.22
N SER A 107 0.70 4.95 7.54
CA SER A 107 1.32 6.15 6.99
C SER A 107 2.54 5.79 6.17
N GLY A 108 2.78 6.47 5.05
CA GLY A 108 3.98 6.24 4.25
C GLY A 108 4.15 7.27 3.14
N PRO A 109 5.22 7.14 2.33
CA PRO A 109 5.56 8.11 1.30
C PRO A 109 4.56 8.16 0.13
N TRP A 110 3.61 7.24 0.08
CA TRP A 110 2.65 6.98 -1.00
C TRP A 110 1.34 7.75 -0.84
N ILE A 111 0.60 7.89 -1.94
CA ILE A 111 -0.70 8.56 -1.95
C ILE A 111 -1.85 7.58 -1.77
N THR A 112 -2.72 7.90 -0.82
CA THR A 112 -4.06 7.32 -0.69
C THR A 112 -5.03 8.00 -1.66
N GLY A 113 -5.87 7.20 -2.30
CA GLY A 113 -7.07 7.64 -3.01
C GLY A 113 -8.31 7.07 -2.35
N HIS A 114 -9.42 7.81 -2.43
CA HIS A 114 -10.73 7.28 -2.09
C HIS A 114 -11.75 7.69 -3.15
N GLU A 115 -12.39 6.71 -3.77
CA GLU A 115 -13.43 6.90 -4.76
C GLU A 115 -14.64 6.03 -4.42
N TYR A 116 -15.80 6.67 -4.23
CA TYR A 116 -17.06 6.00 -3.91
C TYR A 116 -16.98 5.05 -2.70
N ASP A 117 -16.82 3.75 -2.95
CA ASP A 117 -16.73 2.68 -1.96
C ASP A 117 -15.35 2.00 -1.99
N ARG A 118 -14.32 2.66 -2.50
CA ARG A 118 -12.97 2.11 -2.67
C ARG A 118 -11.92 3.03 -2.09
N TRP A 119 -10.97 2.43 -1.40
CA TRP A 119 -9.71 3.05 -1.05
C TRP A 119 -8.60 2.40 -1.88
N SER A 120 -7.62 3.18 -2.32
CA SER A 120 -6.47 2.69 -3.09
C SER A 120 -5.17 3.33 -2.63
N ALA A 121 -4.10 2.56 -2.67
CA ALA A 121 -2.73 2.99 -2.42
C ALA A 121 -1.86 2.59 -3.61
N GLU A 122 -1.11 3.52 -4.19
CA GLU A 122 -0.04 3.16 -5.13
C GLU A 122 1.25 2.91 -4.37
N ILE A 123 1.77 1.68 -4.44
CA ILE A 123 2.95 1.25 -3.67
C ILE A 123 4.07 0.91 -4.66
N PRO A 124 5.22 1.60 -4.60
CA PRO A 124 6.39 1.23 -5.38
C PRO A 124 6.89 -0.18 -5.01
N TYR A 125 7.33 -0.97 -6.00
CA TYR A 125 7.87 -2.29 -5.71
C TYR A 125 9.11 -2.24 -4.81
N SER A 126 9.89 -1.15 -4.88
CA SER A 126 11.06 -0.91 -4.02
C SER A 126 10.71 -0.76 -2.54
N GLU A 127 9.47 -0.41 -2.20
CA GLU A 127 9.02 -0.19 -0.81
C GLU A 127 8.24 -1.38 -0.23
N LEU A 128 7.97 -2.41 -1.05
CA LEU A 128 7.14 -3.55 -0.65
C LEU A 128 7.73 -4.26 0.57
N GLU A 129 9.06 -4.49 0.58
CA GLU A 129 9.72 -5.18 1.69
C GLU A 129 9.63 -4.39 3.00
N ASP A 130 9.79 -3.07 2.94
CA ASP A 130 9.69 -2.20 4.11
C ASP A 130 8.27 -2.21 4.70
N LEU A 131 7.25 -2.08 3.84
CA LEU A 131 5.85 -2.22 4.25
C LEU A 131 5.56 -3.61 4.85
N ARG A 132 5.99 -4.68 4.17
CA ARG A 132 5.76 -6.06 4.64
C ARG A 132 6.40 -6.28 6.00
N LYS A 133 7.61 -5.76 6.21
CA LYS A 133 8.32 -5.83 7.49
C LYS A 133 7.57 -5.08 8.59
N ALA A 134 7.09 -3.87 8.30
CA ALA A 134 6.33 -3.07 9.27
C ALA A 134 5.02 -3.77 9.67
N LEU A 135 4.28 -4.34 8.72
CA LEU A 135 3.06 -5.11 8.99
C LEU A 135 3.35 -6.41 9.76
N THR A 136 4.41 -7.12 9.41
CA THR A 136 4.78 -8.38 10.08
C THR A 136 5.21 -8.15 11.53
N ALA A 137 5.84 -7.00 11.83
CA ALA A 137 6.22 -6.65 13.19
C ALA A 137 5.00 -6.59 14.13
N LEU A 138 3.85 -6.13 13.64
CA LEU A 138 2.60 -6.06 14.42
C LEU A 138 2.03 -7.44 14.77
N LEU A 139 2.35 -8.48 13.99
CA LEU A 139 1.96 -9.87 14.31
C LEU A 139 2.80 -10.46 15.45
N ALA A 140 3.99 -9.93 15.70
CA ALA A 140 4.88 -10.39 16.76
C ALA A 140 4.58 -9.73 18.12
N GLU A 141 3.68 -8.74 18.15
CA GLU A 141 3.29 -8.00 19.35
C GLU A 141 2.02 -8.56 20.03
N ASP A 142 1.35 -9.55 19.41
CA ASP A 142 0.28 -10.38 20.01
C ASP A 142 0.84 -11.63 20.73
#